data_AF-A0A0U3L9W6-F1
#
_entry.id   AF-A0A0U3L9W6-F1
#
_cell.length_a   1.000
_cell.length_b   1.000
_cell.length_c   1.000
_cell.angle_alpha   90.00
_cell.angle_beta   90.00
_cell.angle_gamma   90.00
#
_symmetry.space_group_name_H-M   'P 1'
#
loop_
_entity.id
_entity.type
_entity.pdbx_description
1 polymer ?
#
loop_
_entity_poly.entity_id
_entity_poly.type
_entity_poly.pdbx_seq_one_letter_code
_entity_poly.pdbx_strand_id
1 'polypeptide(L)'
;MRKYEVILDRVPVPYHERDLARTIASQVLDARLGGPQGVIDAYAACTSITGGDARWTIPASASRSDCAVVKRWRRATEAALDAIHTAFAQVFVGMPEGDLELARADEHLSIRPLQDSTPAATQHMLAEAKVGLPWTATAAVLVTAVSNAAAMAHAGAMAR
;
A
#
# COMPACT_ATOMS: atom_id res chain seq x y z
N MET A 1 7.11 5.18 13.10
CA MET A 1 5.80 5.41 12.42
C MET A 1 5.53 4.28 11.46
N ARG A 2 4.29 3.80 11.35
CA ARG A 2 3.91 2.81 10.32
C ARG A 2 3.97 3.50 8.95
N LYS A 3 4.64 2.88 7.97
CA LYS A 3 4.78 3.41 6.59
C LYS A 3 3.66 2.97 5.66
N TYR A 4 2.83 2.03 6.08
CA TYR A 4 1.71 1.51 5.30
C TYR A 4 0.57 1.07 6.23
N GLU A 5 -0.62 1.01 5.67
CA GLU A 5 -1.82 0.42 6.27
C GLU A 5 -2.10 -0.93 5.60
N VAL A 6 -2.45 -1.94 6.40
CA VAL A 6 -2.93 -3.24 5.90
C VAL A 6 -4.44 -3.18 5.69
N ILE A 7 -4.87 -3.61 4.50
CA ILE A 7 -6.27 -3.76 4.13
C ILE A 7 -6.57 -5.25 4.13
N LEU A 8 -7.53 -5.64 4.97
CA LEU A 8 -8.03 -7.01 5.09
C LEU A 8 -9.34 -7.11 4.31
N ASP A 9 -9.27 -7.68 3.12
CA ASP A 9 -10.40 -7.85 2.20
C ASP A 9 -10.99 -9.25 2.39
N ARG A 10 -12.27 -9.30 2.76
CA ARG A 10 -13.04 -10.55 3.00
C ARG A 10 -12.49 -11.48 4.09
N VAL A 11 -11.50 -11.04 4.88
CA VAL A 11 -10.96 -11.81 6.01
C VAL A 11 -11.93 -11.78 7.21
N PRO A 12 -12.42 -12.94 7.69
CA PRO A 12 -13.38 -13.05 8.78
C PRO A 12 -12.68 -12.87 10.13
N VAL A 13 -12.69 -11.64 10.62
CA VAL A 13 -12.16 -11.25 11.93
C VAL A 13 -13.26 -10.52 12.70
N PRO A 14 -13.42 -10.77 14.02
CA PRO A 14 -14.35 -9.99 14.84
C PRO A 14 -14.06 -8.49 14.71
N TYR A 15 -15.11 -7.68 14.56
CA TYR A 15 -14.95 -6.25 14.23
C TYR A 15 -14.01 -5.51 15.21
N HIS A 16 -14.14 -5.79 16.50
CA HIS A 16 -13.33 -5.18 17.57
C HIS A 16 -11.86 -5.64 17.56
N GLU A 17 -11.52 -6.73 16.87
CA GLU A 17 -10.17 -7.29 16.78
C GLU A 17 -9.48 -6.98 15.43
N ARG A 18 -10.13 -6.22 14.54
CA ARG A 18 -9.56 -5.89 13.21
C ARG A 18 -8.21 -5.18 13.31
N ASP A 19 -8.00 -4.35 14.32
CA ASP A 19 -6.72 -3.67 14.51
C ASP A 19 -5.62 -4.60 15.03
N LEU A 20 -5.99 -5.63 15.81
CA LEU A 20 -5.08 -6.70 16.20
C LEU A 20 -4.69 -7.54 14.97
N ALA A 21 -5.66 -7.92 14.13
CA ALA A 21 -5.40 -8.66 12.90
C ALA A 21 -4.50 -7.87 11.92
N ARG A 22 -4.73 -6.57 11.76
CA ARG A 22 -3.83 -5.68 11.00
C ARG A 22 -2.43 -5.65 11.58
N THR A 23 -2.31 -5.65 12.91
CA THR A 23 -1.01 -5.64 13.59
C THR A 23 -0.24 -6.94 13.37
N ILE A 24 -0.90 -8.10 13.51
CA ILE A 24 -0.34 -9.42 13.21
C ILE A 24 0.13 -9.45 11.75
N ALA A 25 -0.73 -9.03 10.82
CA ALA A 25 -0.41 -8.95 9.40
C ALA A 25 0.84 -8.09 9.13
N SER A 26 0.88 -6.87 9.67
CA SER A 26 2.04 -5.98 9.51
C SER A 26 3.32 -6.61 10.04
N GLN A 27 3.29 -7.24 11.21
CA GLN A 27 4.47 -7.89 11.79
C GLN A 27 4.98 -9.05 10.92
N VAL A 28 4.08 -9.88 10.39
CA VAL A 28 4.46 -10.99 9.51
C VAL A 28 5.01 -10.46 8.18
N LEU A 29 4.38 -9.45 7.58
CA LEU A 29 4.85 -8.83 6.34
C LEU A 29 6.22 -8.20 6.53
N ASP A 30 6.42 -7.43 7.60
CA ASP A 30 7.70 -6.81 7.92
C ASP A 30 8.80 -7.88 8.08
N ALA A 31 8.52 -8.95 8.82
CA ALA A 31 9.48 -10.04 9.01
C ALA A 31 9.84 -10.77 7.69
N ARG A 32 8.86 -10.98 6.80
CA ARG A 32 9.05 -11.72 5.54
C ARG A 32 9.68 -10.87 4.42
N LEU A 33 9.45 -9.56 4.44
CA LEU A 33 9.82 -8.66 3.34
C LEU A 33 10.97 -7.71 3.68
N GLY A 34 11.52 -7.77 4.89
CA GLY A 34 12.70 -6.98 5.27
C GLY A 34 12.34 -5.60 5.85
N GLY A 35 11.26 -5.54 6.62
CA GLY A 35 10.76 -4.35 7.29
C GLY A 35 9.80 -3.52 6.43
N PRO A 36 9.33 -2.38 6.97
CA PRO A 36 8.24 -1.63 6.36
C PRO A 36 8.49 -1.12 4.94
N GLN A 37 9.74 -0.78 4.62
CA GLN A 37 10.10 -0.35 3.27
C GLN A 37 10.05 -1.52 2.29
N GLY A 38 10.58 -2.67 2.68
CA GLY A 38 10.56 -3.87 1.84
C GLY A 38 9.15 -4.36 1.54
N VAL A 39 8.19 -4.13 2.44
CA VAL A 39 6.76 -4.40 2.20
C VAL A 39 6.21 -3.50 1.10
N ILE A 40 6.48 -2.19 1.15
CA ILE A 40 6.04 -1.22 0.13
C ILE A 40 6.66 -1.55 -1.23
N ASP A 41 7.98 -1.80 -1.26
CA ASP A 41 8.70 -2.08 -2.49
C ASP A 41 8.21 -3.37 -3.15
N ALA A 42 8.01 -4.43 -2.34
CA ALA A 42 7.49 -5.70 -2.83
C ALA A 42 6.06 -5.58 -3.37
N TYR A 43 5.19 -4.81 -2.71
CA TYR A 43 3.83 -4.56 -3.19
C TYR A 43 3.80 -3.75 -4.49
N ALA A 44 4.59 -2.67 -4.56
CA ALA A 44 4.69 -1.83 -5.75
C ALA A 44 5.24 -2.62 -6.96
N ALA A 45 6.25 -3.46 -6.73
CA ALA A 45 6.80 -4.31 -7.78
C ALA A 45 5.80 -5.41 -8.21
N CYS A 46 5.06 -6.00 -7.27
CA CYS A 46 4.03 -6.98 -7.60
C CYS A 46 2.92 -6.36 -8.47
N THR A 47 2.37 -5.23 -8.03
CA THR A 47 1.27 -4.55 -8.73
C THR A 47 1.68 -3.98 -10.08
N SER A 48 2.92 -3.53 -10.27
CA SER A 48 3.40 -3.09 -11.58
C SER A 48 3.48 -4.24 -12.59
N ILE A 49 3.83 -5.44 -12.15
CA ILE A 49 3.90 -6.65 -13.00
C ILE A 49 2.49 -7.16 -13.32
N THR A 50 1.59 -7.18 -12.34
CA THR A 50 0.25 -7.75 -12.50
C THR A 50 -0.79 -6.77 -13.04
N GLY A 51 -0.43 -5.52 -13.33
CA GLY A 51 -1.32 -4.53 -13.95
C GLY A 51 -2.21 -3.75 -12.97
N GLY A 52 -1.80 -3.63 -11.71
CA GLY A 52 -2.45 -2.78 -10.70
C GLY A 52 -3.15 -3.56 -9.58
N ASP A 53 -3.34 -4.87 -9.71
CA ASP A 53 -3.93 -5.73 -8.68
C ASP A 53 -3.04 -6.97 -8.46
N ALA A 54 -2.54 -7.16 -7.24
CA ALA A 54 -1.63 -8.25 -6.89
C ALA A 54 -2.24 -9.66 -7.07
N ARG A 55 -3.56 -9.75 -7.17
CA ARG A 55 -4.31 -11.01 -7.42
C ARG A 55 -4.29 -11.43 -8.87
N TRP A 56 -4.12 -10.50 -9.80
CA TRP A 56 -4.19 -10.80 -11.22
C TRP A 56 -3.08 -11.75 -11.67
N THR A 57 -3.35 -12.49 -12.74
CA THR A 57 -2.40 -13.45 -13.29
C THR A 57 -1.12 -12.75 -13.75
N ILE A 58 0.00 -13.46 -13.62
CA ILE A 58 1.28 -12.97 -14.12
C ILE A 58 1.22 -13.00 -15.65
N PRO A 59 1.52 -11.89 -16.35
CA PRO A 59 1.52 -11.87 -17.81
C PRO A 59 2.47 -12.92 -18.39
N ALA A 60 2.11 -13.55 -19.51
CA ALA A 60 2.95 -14.56 -20.17
C ALA A 60 4.30 -14.00 -20.64
N SER A 61 4.37 -12.68 -20.86
CA SER A 61 5.59 -11.95 -21.22
C SER A 61 6.52 -11.65 -20.03
N ALA A 62 6.09 -11.92 -18.80
CA ALA A 62 6.87 -11.60 -17.61
C ALA A 62 8.14 -12.45 -17.52
N SER A 63 9.24 -11.84 -17.06
CA SER A 63 10.50 -12.54 -16.88
C SER A 63 10.45 -13.52 -15.70
N ARG A 64 11.46 -14.40 -15.61
CA ARG A 64 11.59 -15.31 -14.45
C ARG A 64 11.78 -14.53 -13.13
N SER A 65 12.47 -13.39 -13.18
CA SER A 65 12.63 -12.48 -12.04
C SER A 65 11.30 -11.86 -11.62
N ASP A 66 10.48 -11.41 -12.57
CA ASP A 66 9.16 -10.84 -12.28
C ASP A 66 8.26 -11.88 -11.60
N CYS A 67 8.29 -13.11 -12.11
CA CYS A 67 7.59 -14.23 -11.50
C CYS A 67 8.02 -14.48 -10.05
N ALA A 68 9.33 -14.33 -9.75
CA ALA A 68 9.85 -14.51 -8.40
C ALA A 68 9.41 -13.39 -7.45
N VAL A 69 9.35 -12.14 -7.94
CA VAL A 69 8.84 -10.99 -7.18
C VAL A 69 7.37 -11.19 -6.80
N VAL A 70 6.52 -11.53 -7.77
CA VAL A 70 5.09 -11.77 -7.50
C VAL A 70 4.90 -12.94 -6.53
N LYS A 71 5.65 -14.04 -6.70
CA LYS A 71 5.61 -15.18 -5.78
C LYS A 71 6.06 -14.80 -4.37
N ARG A 72 7.07 -13.94 -4.23
CA ARG A 72 7.55 -13.47 -2.94
C ARG A 72 6.46 -12.69 -2.19
N TRP A 73 5.77 -11.78 -2.88
CA TRP A 73 4.64 -11.06 -2.31
C TRP A 73 3.53 -12.03 -1.86
N ARG A 74 3.09 -12.91 -2.77
CA ARG A 74 1.99 -13.86 -2.50
C ARG A 74 2.25 -14.77 -1.31
N ARG A 75 3.48 -15.28 -1.17
CA ARG A 75 3.88 -16.11 -0.01
C ARG A 75 3.90 -15.33 1.29
N ALA A 76 4.26 -14.05 1.25
CA ALA A 76 4.23 -13.20 2.43
C ALA A 76 2.78 -12.90 2.87
N THR A 77 1.88 -12.64 1.91
CA THR A 77 0.45 -12.45 2.20
C THR A 77 -0.22 -13.72 2.71
N GLU A 78 0.09 -14.87 2.11
CA GLU A 78 -0.39 -16.19 2.56
C GLU A 78 0.04 -16.46 4.01
N ALA A 79 1.32 -16.27 4.32
CA ALA A 79 1.82 -16.42 5.68
C ALA A 79 1.17 -15.45 6.69
N ALA A 80 0.81 -14.23 6.25
CA ALA A 80 0.11 -13.27 7.09
C ALA A 80 -1.34 -13.70 7.34
N LEU A 81 -2.05 -14.21 6.33
CA LEU A 81 -3.40 -14.76 6.48
C LEU A 81 -3.39 -15.99 7.38
N ASP A 82 -2.43 -16.91 7.22
CA ASP A 82 -2.28 -18.07 8.11
C ASP A 82 -2.07 -17.68 9.58
N ALA A 83 -1.29 -16.63 9.83
CA ALA A 83 -1.09 -16.11 11.18
C ALA A 83 -2.38 -15.53 11.78
N ILE A 84 -3.18 -14.83 10.97
CA ILE A 84 -4.51 -14.35 11.37
C ILE A 84 -5.42 -15.55 11.67
N HIS A 85 -5.48 -16.54 10.79
CA HIS A 85 -6.30 -17.73 10.99
C HIS A 85 -5.95 -18.50 12.25
N THR A 86 -4.67 -18.57 12.58
CA THR A 86 -4.21 -19.19 13.82
C THR A 86 -4.64 -18.37 15.04
N ALA A 87 -4.54 -17.04 14.97
CA ALA A 87 -4.90 -16.14 16.07
C ALA A 87 -6.41 -16.02 16.30
N PHE A 88 -7.23 -16.20 15.26
CA PHE A 88 -8.69 -16.06 15.30
C PHE A 88 -9.42 -17.37 14.97
N ALA A 89 -8.79 -18.52 15.24
CA ALA A 89 -9.35 -19.84 14.95
C ALA A 89 -10.75 -20.05 15.57
N GLN A 90 -11.04 -19.37 16.69
CA GLN A 90 -12.34 -19.39 17.38
C GLN A 90 -13.52 -18.97 16.49
N VAL A 91 -13.29 -18.15 15.47
CA VAL A 91 -14.34 -17.68 14.54
C VAL A 91 -14.95 -18.83 13.74
N PHE A 92 -14.20 -19.90 13.54
CA PHE A 92 -14.59 -21.03 12.71
C PHE A 92 -14.90 -22.30 13.50
N VAL A 93 -15.03 -22.20 14.83
CA VAL A 93 -15.33 -23.37 15.68
C VAL A 93 -16.66 -23.99 15.26
N GLY A 94 -16.63 -25.29 14.95
CA GLY A 94 -17.81 -26.05 14.51
C GLY A 94 -18.06 -26.03 13.00
N MET A 95 -17.24 -25.31 12.21
CA MET A 95 -17.30 -25.35 10.75
C MET A 95 -16.51 -26.56 10.22
N PRO A 96 -17.04 -27.34 9.27
CA PRO A 96 -16.29 -28.41 8.63
C PRO A 96 -15.18 -27.83 7.74
N GLU A 97 -14.11 -28.60 7.55
CA GLU A 97 -12.89 -28.14 6.85
C GLU A 97 -13.16 -27.65 5.42
N GLY A 98 -14.02 -28.33 4.66
CA GLY A 98 -14.38 -27.91 3.30
C GLY A 98 -15.12 -26.56 3.24
N ASP A 99 -15.95 -26.26 4.22
CA ASP A 99 -16.66 -24.96 4.29
C ASP A 99 -15.70 -23.85 4.71
N LEU A 100 -14.73 -24.18 5.56
CA LEU A 100 -13.66 -23.27 5.98
C LEU A 100 -12.73 -22.93 4.81
N GLU A 101 -12.36 -23.90 3.97
CA GLU A 101 -11.60 -23.65 2.74
C GLU A 101 -12.38 -22.75 1.77
N LEU A 102 -13.68 -23.01 1.59
CA LEU A 102 -14.54 -22.21 0.73
C LEU A 102 -14.68 -20.78 1.24
N ALA A 103 -14.86 -20.60 2.56
CA ALA A 103 -14.94 -19.29 3.19
C ALA A 103 -13.64 -18.47 3.02
N ARG A 104 -12.50 -19.16 2.96
CA ARG A 104 -11.16 -18.56 2.82
C ARG A 104 -10.72 -18.31 1.39
N ALA A 105 -11.38 -18.91 0.39
CA ALA A 105 -10.94 -18.89 -1.00
C ALA A 105 -10.82 -17.46 -1.60
N ASP A 106 -11.65 -16.54 -1.13
CA ASP A 106 -11.70 -15.15 -1.62
C ASP A 106 -10.93 -14.16 -0.74
N GLU A 107 -10.28 -14.64 0.32
CA GLU A 107 -9.56 -13.78 1.25
C GLU A 107 -8.32 -13.18 0.59
N HIS A 108 -8.14 -11.89 0.83
CA HIS A 108 -6.99 -11.20 0.30
C HIS A 108 -6.48 -10.12 1.26
N LEU A 109 -5.18 -9.90 1.16
CA LEU A 109 -4.48 -8.85 1.86
C LEU A 109 -3.84 -7.93 0.84
N SER A 110 -4.20 -6.65 0.93
CA SER A 110 -3.52 -5.57 0.22
C SER A 110 -2.95 -4.56 1.21
N ILE A 111 -2.14 -3.62 0.72
CA ILE A 111 -1.62 -2.52 1.53
C ILE A 111 -1.89 -1.17 0.87
N ARG A 112 -1.96 -0.15 1.71
CA ARG A 112 -1.94 1.25 1.29
C ARG A 112 -0.69 1.91 1.87
N PRO A 113 0.29 2.29 1.04
CA PRO A 113 1.42 3.09 1.50
C PRO A 113 0.93 4.42 2.09
N LEU A 114 1.42 4.78 3.27
CA LEU A 114 1.19 6.07 3.90
C LEU A 114 2.32 6.99 3.45
N GLN A 115 2.01 8.11 2.81
CA GLN A 115 3.04 9.09 2.47
C GLN A 115 3.71 9.57 3.75
N ASP A 116 5.05 9.54 3.80
CA ASP A 116 5.79 10.21 4.87
C ASP A 116 5.40 11.69 4.81
N SER A 117 4.74 12.19 5.85
CA SER A 117 4.34 13.58 6.01
C SER A 117 5.58 14.50 6.06
N THR A 118 6.18 14.74 4.90
CA THR A 118 7.14 15.83 4.67
C THR A 118 6.28 17.02 4.24
N PRO A 119 6.42 18.20 4.87
CA PRO A 119 5.28 19.07 5.15
C PRO A 119 4.49 19.47 3.90
N ALA A 120 3.22 19.12 3.91
CA ALA A 120 2.18 19.52 2.96
C ALA A 120 1.85 21.02 3.01
N ALA A 121 2.83 21.89 3.26
CA ALA A 121 2.61 23.34 3.28
C ALA A 121 2.38 23.90 1.85
N THR A 122 2.95 23.26 0.83
CA THR A 122 2.83 23.76 -0.55
C THR A 122 1.62 23.21 -1.30
N GLN A 123 1.14 22.00 -0.96
CA GLN A 123 -0.03 21.39 -1.61
C GLN A 123 -1.36 21.88 -1.01
N HIS A 124 -1.44 22.18 0.29
CA HIS A 124 -2.64 22.77 0.89
C HIS A 124 -2.88 24.22 0.44
N MET A 125 -1.82 25.02 0.23
CA MET A 125 -1.95 26.36 -0.35
C MET A 125 -2.46 26.35 -1.81
N LEU A 126 -2.17 25.30 -2.58
CA LEU A 126 -2.67 25.15 -3.96
C LEU A 126 -4.13 24.64 -4.02
N ALA A 127 -4.60 23.93 -3.00
CA ALA A 127 -5.98 23.46 -2.92
C ALA A 127 -6.94 24.57 -2.46
N GLU A 128 -6.52 25.42 -1.52
CA GLU A 128 -7.32 26.56 -1.05
C GLU A 128 -7.40 27.69 -2.09
N ALA A 129 -6.37 27.87 -2.92
CA ALA A 129 -6.42 28.85 -4.02
C ALA A 129 -7.35 28.46 -5.18
N LYS A 130 -7.82 27.20 -5.25
CA LYS A 130 -8.75 26.73 -6.28
C LYS A 130 -10.22 27.05 -5.97
N VAL A 131 -10.55 27.42 -4.75
CA VAL A 131 -11.92 27.78 -4.35
C VAL A 131 -11.98 29.29 -4.10
N GLY A 132 -12.24 30.06 -5.17
CA GLY A 132 -12.75 31.43 -5.04
C GLY A 132 -11.96 32.57 -5.68
N LEU A 133 -10.90 32.33 -6.47
CA LEU A 133 -10.18 33.41 -7.16
C LEU A 133 -10.57 33.53 -8.64
N PRO A 134 -10.77 34.75 -9.18
CA PRO A 134 -10.99 34.95 -10.60
C PRO A 134 -9.74 34.50 -11.39
N TRP A 135 -9.97 33.90 -12.56
CA TRP A 135 -8.98 33.22 -13.41
C TRP A 135 -7.65 33.97 -13.62
N THR A 136 -7.67 35.30 -13.65
CA THR A 136 -6.48 36.14 -13.81
C THR A 136 -5.53 36.07 -12.60
N ALA A 137 -6.05 35.87 -11.38
CA ALA A 137 -5.25 35.69 -10.17
C ALA A 137 -4.65 34.27 -10.10
N THR A 138 -5.35 33.26 -10.61
CA THR A 138 -4.86 31.87 -10.67
C THR A 138 -3.62 31.73 -11.56
N ALA A 139 -3.58 32.46 -12.69
CA ALA A 139 -2.44 32.46 -13.59
C ALA A 139 -1.18 33.08 -12.95
N ALA A 140 -1.31 34.19 -12.21
CA ALA A 140 -0.19 34.84 -11.54
C ALA A 140 0.44 33.98 -10.43
N VAL A 141 -0.39 33.25 -9.67
CA VAL A 141 0.06 32.32 -8.63
C VAL A 141 0.80 31.13 -9.23
N LEU A 142 0.29 30.56 -10.33
CA LEU A 142 0.95 29.45 -11.04
C LEU A 142 2.31 29.87 -11.62
N VAL A 143 2.40 31.07 -12.22
CA VAL A 143 3.67 31.58 -12.77
C VAL A 143 4.70 31.85 -11.67
N THR A 144 4.28 32.36 -10.52
CA THR A 144 5.17 32.63 -9.38
C THR A 144 5.67 31.33 -8.73
N ALA A 145 4.78 30.33 -8.60
CA ALA A 145 5.14 29.03 -8.03
C ALA A 145 6.10 28.25 -8.94
N VAL A 146 5.88 28.26 -10.26
CA VAL A 146 6.77 27.61 -11.24
C VAL A 146 8.14 28.32 -11.29
N SER A 147 8.15 29.65 -11.20
CA SER A 147 9.41 30.41 -11.16
C SER A 147 10.22 30.14 -9.89
N ASN A 148 9.58 30.02 -8.73
CA ASN A 148 10.25 29.66 -7.48
C ASN A 148 10.76 28.21 -7.49
N ALA A 149 10.00 27.28 -8.07
CA ALA A 149 10.44 25.89 -8.23
C ALA A 149 11.65 25.78 -9.17
N ALA A 150 11.68 26.54 -10.26
CA ALA A 150 12.81 26.60 -11.17
C ALA A 150 14.05 27.25 -10.51
N ALA A 151 13.87 28.33 -9.73
CA ALA A 151 14.96 28.98 -8.99
C ALA A 151 15.58 28.07 -7.92
N MET A 152 14.75 27.29 -7.20
CA MET A 152 15.24 26.33 -6.20
C MET A 152 15.93 25.11 -6.83
N ALA A 153 15.45 24.65 -7.99
CA ALA A 153 16.13 23.60 -8.76
C ALA A 153 17.49 24.07 -9.30
N HIS A 154 17.62 25.34 -9.69
CA HIS A 154 18.89 25.92 -10.14
C HIS A 154 19.87 26.16 -8.98
N ALA A 155 19.38 26.62 -7.82
CA ALA A 155 20.21 26.79 -6.62
C ALA A 155 20.74 25.45 -6.07
N GLY A 156 19.94 24.39 -6.13
CA GLY A 156 20.37 23.03 -5.76
C GLY A 156 21.38 22.40 -6.73
N ALA A 157 21.43 22.87 -7.99
CA ALA A 157 22.40 22.43 -8.99
C ALA A 157 23.74 23.19 -8.92
N MET A 158 23.75 24.45 -8.48
CA MET A 158 24.97 25.25 -8.26
C MET A 158 25.66 25.01 -6.91
N ALA A 159 24.98 24.41 -5.94
CA ALA A 159 25.52 24.09 -4.61
C ALA A 159 26.19 22.71 -4.51
N ARG A 160 26.54 22.08 -5.64
CA ARG A 160 27.29 20.82 -5.72
C ARG A 160 28.66 21.01 -6.35
#